data_AF-A0A1M5V8V2-F1
#
_entry.id   AF-A0A1M5V8V2-F1
#
_cell.length_a   1.000
_cell.length_b   1.000
_cell.length_c   1.000
_cell.angle_alpha   90.00
_cell.angle_beta   90.00
_cell.angle_gamma   90.00
#
_symmetry.space_group_name_H-M   'P 1'
#
loop_
_entity.id
_entity.type
_entity.pdbx_description
1 polymer ?
#
loop_
_entity_poly.entity_id
_entity_poly.type
_entity_poly.pdbx_seq_one_letter_code
_entity_poly.pdbx_strand_id
1 'polypeptide(L)'
;MFEELMFYYYFQFNVHYFLGAIILINTIKVTKDYINLRRNNNLKIIKFKSSYFDLITSVFVILGLCNGVMFQGVLSDISTEYSQIWTGKMIIIFITSFVLLIIQLVFSLLLLNYKRKD
;
A
#
# COMPACT_ATOMS: atom_id res chain seq x y z
N MET A 1 -2.09 6.81 32.46
CA MET A 1 -0.83 7.13 31.76
C MET A 1 -0.33 5.97 30.89
N PHE A 2 -0.03 4.77 31.45
CA PHE A 2 0.38 3.62 30.62
C PHE A 2 -0.74 3.03 29.74
N GLU A 3 -1.98 2.99 30.23
CA GLU A 3 -3.12 2.44 29.47
C GLU A 3 -3.52 3.31 28.26
N GLU A 4 -3.53 4.63 28.41
CA GLU A 4 -3.80 5.56 27.29
C GLU A 4 -2.69 5.50 26.22
N LEU A 5 -1.44 5.36 26.66
CA LEU A 5 -0.29 5.20 25.77
C LEU A 5 -0.42 3.88 24.97
N MET A 6 -0.77 2.79 25.65
CA MET A 6 -1.04 1.49 25.03
C MET A 6 -2.20 1.56 24.03
N PHE A 7 -3.32 2.20 24.40
CA PHE A 7 -4.47 2.36 23.50
C PHE A 7 -4.11 3.18 22.25
N TYR A 8 -3.31 4.23 22.42
CA TYR A 8 -2.76 5.01 21.32
C TYR A 8 -1.90 4.15 20.38
N TYR A 9 -1.05 3.27 20.93
CA TYR A 9 -0.23 2.35 20.14
C TYR A 9 -1.04 1.31 19.39
N TYR A 10 -2.07 0.72 20.01
CA TYR A 10 -2.97 -0.22 19.32
C TYR A 10 -3.75 0.44 18.19
N PHE A 11 -4.23 1.68 18.40
CA PHE A 11 -4.91 2.42 17.35
C PHE A 11 -3.98 2.75 16.19
N GLN A 12 -2.76 3.24 16.48
CA GLN A 12 -1.74 3.44 15.45
C GLN A 12 -1.41 2.14 14.70
N PHE A 13 -1.38 1.00 15.39
CA PHE A 13 -1.09 -0.29 14.75
C PHE A 13 -2.11 -0.62 13.65
N ASN A 14 -3.39 -0.38 13.91
CA ASN A 14 -4.47 -0.65 12.95
C ASN A 14 -4.40 0.22 11.69
N VAL A 15 -3.88 1.46 11.80
CA VAL A 15 -3.71 2.36 10.66
C VAL A 15 -2.79 1.74 9.61
N HIS A 16 -1.72 1.05 10.02
CA HIS A 16 -0.77 0.44 9.08
C HIS A 16 -1.37 -0.75 8.32
N TYR A 17 -2.21 -1.57 8.97
CA TYR A 17 -2.99 -2.59 8.26
C TYR A 17 -3.98 -1.99 7.28
N PHE A 18 -4.62 -0.88 7.66
CA PHE A 18 -5.55 -0.18 6.78
C PHE A 18 -4.83 0.38 5.54
N LEU A 19 -3.64 0.95 5.72
CA LEU A 19 -2.76 1.37 4.62
C LEU A 19 -2.41 0.19 3.70
N GLY A 20 -2.05 -0.97 4.27
CA GLY A 20 -1.82 -2.20 3.52
C GLY A 20 -3.06 -2.68 2.74
N ALA A 21 -4.26 -2.53 3.29
CA ALA A 21 -5.51 -2.87 2.61
C ALA A 21 -5.80 -1.91 1.43
N ILE A 22 -5.54 -0.61 1.59
CA ILE A 22 -5.72 0.38 0.51
C ILE A 22 -4.86 0.02 -0.70
N ILE A 23 -3.58 -0.27 -0.49
CA ILE A 23 -2.69 -0.61 -1.61
C ILE A 23 -3.09 -1.93 -2.27
N LEU A 24 -3.54 -2.92 -1.50
CA LEU A 24 -4.07 -4.17 -2.03
C LEU A 24 -5.27 -3.93 -2.96
N ILE A 25 -6.24 -3.12 -2.52
CA ILE A 25 -7.43 -2.77 -3.32
C ILE A 25 -7.02 -2.05 -4.61
N ASN A 26 -6.08 -1.10 -4.52
CA ASN A 26 -5.55 -0.39 -5.68
C ASN A 26 -4.88 -1.35 -6.68
N THR A 27 -4.05 -2.28 -6.20
CA THR A 27 -3.38 -3.27 -7.05
C THR A 27 -4.39 -4.22 -7.71
N ILE A 28 -5.41 -4.69 -6.97
CA ILE A 28 -6.47 -5.55 -7.53
C ILE A 28 -7.22 -4.81 -8.65
N LYS A 29 -7.56 -3.54 -8.44
CA LYS A 29 -8.28 -2.71 -9.41
C LYS A 29 -7.51 -2.57 -10.72
N VAL A 30 -6.23 -2.19 -10.65
CA VAL A 30 -5.37 -2.06 -11.84
C VAL A 30 -5.17 -3.40 -12.55
N THR A 31 -4.99 -4.49 -11.80
CA THR A 31 -4.84 -5.84 -12.37
C THR A 31 -6.11 -6.27 -13.11
N LYS A 32 -7.29 -6.03 -12.51
CA LYS A 32 -8.59 -6.32 -13.13
C LYS A 32 -8.80 -5.51 -14.40
N ASP A 33 -8.43 -4.23 -14.40
CA ASP A 33 -8.50 -3.37 -15.58
C ASP A 33 -7.63 -3.90 -16.73
N TYR A 34 -6.40 -4.35 -16.44
CA TYR A 34 -5.53 -4.98 -17.42
C TYR A 34 -6.08 -6.30 -17.99
N ILE A 35 -6.59 -7.20 -17.12
CA ILE A 35 -7.18 -8.47 -17.56
C ILE A 35 -8.40 -8.23 -18.46
N ASN A 36 -9.27 -7.29 -18.07
CA ASN A 36 -10.46 -6.94 -18.85
C ASN A 36 -10.10 -6.39 -20.22
N LEU A 37 -9.09 -5.52 -20.29
CA LEU A 37 -8.57 -4.98 -21.55
C LEU A 37 -8.00 -6.08 -22.46
N ARG A 38 -7.25 -7.04 -21.89
CA ARG A 38 -6.72 -8.17 -22.67
C ARG A 38 -7.82 -9.10 -23.19
N ARG A 39 -8.94 -9.22 -22.47
CA ARG A 39 -10.04 -10.15 -22.80
C ARG A 39 -11.06 -9.57 -23.77
N ASN A 40 -11.37 -8.27 -23.67
CA ASN A 40 -12.35 -7.59 -24.52
C ASN A 40 -11.70 -6.38 -25.19
N ASN A 41 -11.52 -6.44 -26.52
CA ASN A 41 -11.08 -5.30 -27.36
C ASN A 41 -12.04 -4.09 -27.34
N ASN A 42 -13.14 -4.16 -26.59
CA ASN A 42 -14.17 -3.15 -26.50
C ASN A 42 -14.40 -2.78 -25.03
N LEU A 43 -13.57 -1.88 -24.49
CA LEU A 43 -13.92 -1.11 -23.30
C LEU A 43 -13.55 0.35 -23.53
N LYS A 44 -14.48 1.04 -24.20
CA LYS A 44 -14.61 2.49 -24.18
C LYS A 44 -14.46 2.96 -22.72
N ILE A 45 -13.45 3.81 -22.52
CA ILE A 45 -13.17 4.57 -21.31
C ILE A 45 -12.55 3.72 -20.17
N ILE A 46 -11.33 3.23 -20.39
CA ILE A 46 -10.39 3.02 -19.29
C ILE A 46 -10.33 4.35 -18.53
N LYS A 47 -10.78 4.39 -17.27
CA LYS A 47 -10.68 5.58 -16.41
C LYS A 47 -9.23 5.79 -15.98
N PHE A 48 -8.36 6.06 -16.95
CA PHE A 48 -6.91 6.20 -16.80
C PHE A 48 -6.55 7.25 -15.75
N LYS A 49 -7.37 8.32 -15.64
CA LYS A 49 -7.22 9.34 -14.61
C LYS A 49 -7.36 8.75 -13.19
N SER A 50 -8.26 7.79 -12.97
CA SER A 50 -8.39 7.09 -11.69
C SER A 50 -7.17 6.22 -11.38
N SER A 51 -6.59 5.55 -12.38
CA SER A 51 -5.41 4.68 -12.21
C SER A 51 -4.17 5.48 -11.77
N TYR A 52 -3.98 6.70 -12.27
CA TYR A 52 -2.91 7.60 -11.79
C TYR A 52 -3.11 8.06 -10.35
N PHE A 53 -4.33 8.41 -9.95
CA PHE A 53 -4.62 8.73 -8.55
C PHE A 53 -4.38 7.51 -7.64
N ASP A 54 -4.79 6.32 -8.07
CA ASP A 54 -4.53 5.09 -7.33
C ASP A 54 -3.01 4.87 -7.13
N LEU A 55 -2.18 5.13 -8.15
CA LEU A 55 -0.71 5.08 -8.02
C LEU A 55 -0.16 6.10 -7.02
N ILE A 56 -0.61 7.36 -7.11
CA ILE A 56 -0.19 8.41 -6.17
C ILE A 56 -0.57 8.03 -4.74
N THR A 57 -1.79 7.53 -4.51
CA THR A 57 -2.20 7.07 -3.18
C THR A 57 -1.35 5.91 -2.68
N SER A 58 -0.98 4.95 -3.55
CA SER A 58 -0.10 3.85 -3.18
C SER A 58 1.33 4.33 -2.82
N VAL A 59 1.84 5.38 -3.45
CA VAL A 59 3.11 6.02 -3.04
C VAL A 59 2.99 6.67 -1.66
N PHE A 60 1.91 7.41 -1.40
CA PHE A 60 1.64 7.99 -0.08
C PHE A 60 1.48 6.92 1.00
N VAL A 61 0.88 5.77 0.68
CA VAL A 61 0.80 4.61 1.57
C VAL A 61 2.21 4.14 1.97
N ILE A 62 3.12 3.97 1.02
CA ILE A 62 4.51 3.56 1.31
C ILE A 62 5.23 4.59 2.18
N LEU A 63 5.06 5.89 1.91
CA LEU A 63 5.61 6.95 2.75
C LEU A 63 5.05 6.90 4.18
N GLY A 64 3.74 6.65 4.32
CA GLY A 64 3.10 6.46 5.62
C GLY A 64 3.66 5.25 6.39
N LEU A 65 3.88 4.13 5.70
CA LEU A 65 4.48 2.93 6.29
C LEU A 65 5.95 3.17 6.69
N CYS A 66 6.73 3.91 5.90
CA CYS A 66 8.09 4.32 6.27
C CYS A 66 8.11 5.11 7.59
N ASN A 67 7.18 6.06 7.77
CA ASN A 67 7.06 6.79 9.03
C ASN A 67 6.74 5.84 10.20
N GLY A 68 5.88 4.86 10.00
CA GLY A 68 5.57 3.84 11.02
C GLY A 68 6.78 2.99 11.43
N VAL A 69 7.71 2.73 10.51
CA VAL A 69 9.00 2.09 10.82
C VAL A 69 9.90 3.02 11.63
N MET A 70 9.94 4.32 11.32
CA MET A 70 10.73 5.30 12.09
C MET A 70 10.25 5.46 13.54
N PHE A 71 8.95 5.23 13.82
CA PHE A 71 8.41 5.23 15.19
C PHE A 71 8.94 4.10 16.09
N GLN A 72 9.68 3.14 15.55
CA GLN A 72 10.35 2.08 16.32
C GLN A 72 11.21 2.63 17.47
N GLY A 73 11.90 3.76 17.26
CA GLY A 73 12.81 4.32 18.27
C GLY A 73 12.10 4.63 19.59
N VAL A 74 10.93 5.27 19.49
CA VAL A 74 10.11 5.65 20.66
C VAL A 74 9.58 4.41 21.39
N LEU A 75 9.19 3.36 20.65
CA LEU A 75 8.72 2.10 21.23
C LEU A 75 9.84 1.32 21.93
N SER A 76 11.06 1.39 21.38
CA SER A 76 12.25 0.75 21.97
C SER A 76 12.60 1.33 23.34
N ASP A 77 12.38 2.63 23.52
CA ASP A 77 12.63 3.32 24.79
C ASP A 77 11.63 2.92 25.89
N ILE A 78 10.43 2.47 25.53
CA ILE A 78 9.38 2.07 26.46
C ILE A 78 9.46 0.58 26.78
N SER A 79 9.67 -0.27 25.76
CA SER A 79 9.74 -1.71 25.94
C SER A 79 10.41 -2.41 24.75
N THR A 80 11.46 -3.17 25.05
CA THR A 80 12.26 -3.89 24.04
C THR A 80 11.49 -5.02 23.37
N GLU A 81 10.70 -5.79 24.13
CA GLU A 81 9.92 -6.92 23.60
C GLU A 81 8.83 -6.47 22.60
N TYR A 82 8.02 -5.48 22.97
CA TYR A 82 6.97 -4.97 22.08
C TYR A 82 7.55 -4.21 20.88
N SER A 83 8.70 -3.55 21.04
CA SER A 83 9.42 -2.91 19.94
C SER A 83 9.86 -3.93 18.88
N GLN A 84 10.36 -5.09 19.27
CA GLN A 84 10.72 -6.16 18.34
C GLN A 84 9.49 -6.70 17.59
N ILE A 85 8.40 -6.97 18.30
CA ILE A 85 7.14 -7.45 17.70
C ILE A 85 6.56 -6.42 16.73
N TRP A 86 6.55 -5.13 17.12
CA TRP A 86 6.10 -4.02 16.27
C TRP A 86 6.91 -3.96 14.98
N THR A 87 8.23 -3.91 15.12
CA THR A 87 9.16 -3.77 14.00
C THR A 87 9.03 -4.94 13.02
N GLY A 88 8.95 -6.17 13.52
CA GLY A 88 8.74 -7.34 12.68
C GLY A 88 7.47 -7.26 11.85
N LYS A 89 6.34 -6.89 12.49
CA LYS A 89 5.05 -6.74 11.78
C LYS A 89 5.08 -5.58 10.78
N MET A 90 5.66 -4.44 11.15
CA MET A 90 5.79 -3.27 10.28
C MET A 90 6.64 -3.56 9.06
N ILE A 91 7.76 -4.27 9.21
CA ILE A 91 8.61 -4.69 8.09
C ILE A 91 7.83 -5.61 7.15
N ILE A 92 7.06 -6.57 7.67
CA ILE A 92 6.25 -7.47 6.84
C ILE A 92 5.21 -6.66 6.03
N ILE A 93 4.47 -5.76 6.67
CA ILE A 93 3.47 -4.91 6.00
C ILE A 93 4.13 -4.01 4.96
N PHE A 94 5.29 -3.44 5.28
CA PHE A 94 6.05 -2.59 4.37
C PHE A 94 6.52 -3.34 3.13
N ILE A 95 7.18 -4.50 3.30
CA ILE A 95 7.69 -5.31 2.19
C ILE A 95 6.52 -5.78 1.30
N THR A 96 5.45 -6.31 1.90
CA THR A 96 4.28 -6.75 1.15
C THR A 96 3.63 -5.62 0.37
N SER A 97 3.47 -4.45 0.99
CA SER A 97 2.95 -3.24 0.32
C SER A 97 3.87 -2.77 -0.81
N PHE A 98 5.19 -2.84 -0.61
CA PHE A 98 6.16 -2.46 -1.62
C PHE A 98 6.10 -3.38 -2.86
N VAL A 99 5.96 -4.69 -2.65
CA VAL A 99 5.75 -5.65 -3.74
C VAL A 99 4.44 -5.34 -4.48
N LEU A 100 3.35 -5.04 -3.77
CA LEU A 100 2.08 -4.65 -4.37
C LEU A 100 2.18 -3.36 -5.20
N LEU A 101 2.99 -2.38 -4.76
CA LEU A 101 3.27 -1.17 -5.53
C LEU A 101 3.99 -1.49 -6.84
N ILE A 102 5.01 -2.36 -6.81
CA ILE A 102 5.75 -2.78 -8.01
C ILE A 102 4.78 -3.45 -9.00
N ILE A 103 3.94 -4.37 -8.53
CA ILE A 103 2.93 -5.05 -9.35
C ILE A 103 1.99 -4.01 -9.98
N GLN A 104 1.50 -3.06 -9.18
CA GLN A 104 0.62 -1.98 -9.66
C GLN A 104 1.31 -1.11 -10.72
N LEU A 105 2.60 -0.78 -10.54
CA LEU A 105 3.40 -0.03 -11.51
C LEU A 105 3.55 -0.79 -12.83
N VAL A 106 3.91 -2.08 -12.78
CA VAL A 106 4.08 -2.92 -13.97
C VAL A 106 2.79 -2.98 -14.78
N PHE A 107 1.65 -3.28 -14.15
CA PHE A 107 0.37 -3.34 -14.87
C PHE A 107 -0.08 -1.98 -15.41
N SER A 108 0.18 -0.90 -14.69
CA SER A 108 -0.12 0.46 -15.17
C SER A 108 0.71 0.83 -16.40
N LEU A 109 2.00 0.47 -16.44
CA LEU A 109 2.86 0.67 -17.60
C LEU A 109 2.42 -0.17 -18.81
N LEU A 110 2.02 -1.42 -18.58
CA LEU A 110 1.47 -2.28 -19.63
C LEU A 110 0.19 -1.70 -20.23
N LEU A 111 -0.73 -1.20 -19.40
CA LEU A 111 -1.94 -0.49 -19.84
C LEU A 111 -1.62 0.74 -20.68
N LEU A 112 -0.61 1.52 -20.29
CA LEU A 112 -0.21 2.74 -21.00
C LEU A 112 0.41 2.42 -22.37
N ASN A 113 1.23 1.36 -22.43
CA ASN A 113 1.84 0.90 -23.68
C ASN A 113 0.81 0.33 -24.65
N TYR A 114 -0.22 -0.37 -24.17
CA TYR A 114 -1.30 -0.87 -25.02
C TYR A 114 -2.06 0.29 -25.68
N LYS A 115 -2.45 1.31 -24.89
CA LYS A 115 -3.14 2.49 -25.40
C LYS A 115 -2.36 3.26 -26.46
N ARG A 116 -1.02 3.24 -26.43
CA ARG A 116 -0.19 3.92 -27.45
C ARG A 116 -0.20 3.18 -28.80
N LYS A 117 -0.55 1.89 -28.82
CA LYS A 117 -0.58 1.07 -30.04
C LYS A 117 -1.92 1.10 -30.78
N ASP A 118 -3.01 1.42 -30.08
CA ASP A 118 -4.33 1.70 -30.65
C ASP A 118 -4.42 3.15 -31.17
#